data_AF-A0A8H7VXE7-F1
#
_entry.id   AF-A0A8H7VXE7-F1
#
_cell.length_a   1.000
_cell.length_b   1.000
_cell.length_c   1.000
_cell.angle_alpha   90.00
_cell.angle_beta   90.00
_cell.angle_gamma   90.00
#
_symmetry.space_group_name_H-M   'P 1'
#
loop_
_entity.id
_entity.type
_entity.pdbx_description
1 polymer ?
#
loop_
_entity_poly.entity_id
_entity_poly.type
_entity_poly.pdbx_seq_one_letter_code
_entity_poly.pdbx_strand_id
1 'polypeptide(L)'
;MSQQQQNGFYSRKEQIVSSLVEYLDPERRDKSPKGFIDEPILDLMHVINSHPDYYTTSSCSGRVAVYCEGLEKDIENPNSDPNNIEKTSKGGKWLYVSHDPIAIPELESHNQWIVELLFGQESSKVVFDNHRPANILNRQLIYFKFEPLVSADKKNSHIHRDQSKPYRNSIALHLHRQI
;
A
#
# COMPACT_ATOMS: atom_id res chain seq x y z
N MET A 1 -1.51 -4.93 -38.39
CA MET A 1 -1.98 -5.77 -37.28
C MET A 1 -3.38 -6.26 -37.59
N SER A 2 -3.80 -7.42 -37.10
CA SER A 2 -5.12 -7.98 -37.42
C SER A 2 -6.22 -7.23 -36.67
N GLN A 3 -7.39 -7.03 -37.31
CA GLN A 3 -8.59 -6.43 -36.69
C GLN A 3 -8.98 -7.13 -35.37
N GLN A 4 -8.68 -8.42 -35.24
CA GLN A 4 -8.89 -9.20 -34.01
C GLN A 4 -8.09 -8.67 -32.79
N GLN A 5 -6.85 -8.21 -32.98
CA GLN A 5 -6.04 -7.67 -31.88
C GLN A 5 -6.57 -6.34 -31.37
N GLN A 6 -7.06 -5.48 -32.27
CA GLN A 6 -7.69 -4.20 -31.87
C GLN A 6 -9.00 -4.44 -31.11
N ASN A 7 -9.87 -5.33 -31.60
CA ASN A 7 -11.12 -5.64 -30.90
C ASN A 7 -10.88 -6.25 -29.50
N GLY A 8 -9.84 -7.07 -29.36
CA GLY A 8 -9.43 -7.61 -28.06
C GLY A 8 -8.98 -6.53 -27.07
N PHE A 9 -8.31 -5.48 -27.54
CA PHE A 9 -7.90 -4.36 -26.70
C PHE A 9 -9.10 -3.57 -26.16
N TYR A 10 -10.04 -3.18 -27.03
CA TYR A 10 -11.20 -2.39 -26.62
C TYR A 10 -12.11 -3.16 -25.66
N SER A 11 -12.40 -4.43 -25.94
CA SER A 11 -13.20 -5.27 -25.03
C SER A 11 -12.52 -5.42 -23.67
N ARG A 12 -11.19 -5.61 -23.64
CA ARG A 12 -10.43 -5.67 -22.39
C ARG A 12 -10.47 -4.34 -21.65
N LYS A 13 -10.34 -3.22 -22.36
CA LYS A 13 -10.40 -1.88 -21.79
C LYS A 13 -11.75 -1.65 -21.11
N GLU A 14 -12.86 -1.88 -21.81
CA GLU A 14 -14.21 -1.73 -21.25
C GLU A 14 -14.40 -2.60 -20.02
N GLN A 15 -13.98 -3.88 -20.09
CA GLN A 15 -14.07 -4.80 -18.97
C GLN A 15 -13.28 -4.32 -17.74
N ILE A 16 -12.06 -3.82 -17.94
CA ILE A 16 -11.22 -3.39 -16.82
C ILE A 16 -11.74 -2.07 -16.24
N VAL A 17 -11.98 -1.06 -17.07
CA VAL A 17 -12.43 0.27 -16.61
C VAL A 17 -13.76 0.16 -15.86
N SER A 18 -14.70 -0.65 -16.37
CA SER A 18 -16.00 -0.90 -15.68
C SER A 18 -15.88 -1.66 -14.35
N SER A 19 -14.78 -2.38 -14.15
CA SER A 19 -14.49 -3.10 -12.90
C SER A 19 -13.79 -2.26 -11.85
N LEU A 20 -13.25 -1.08 -12.21
CA LEU A 20 -12.66 -0.17 -11.25
C LEU A 20 -13.75 0.46 -10.39
N VAL A 21 -13.41 0.73 -9.13
CA VAL A 21 -14.33 1.32 -8.16
C VAL A 21 -13.75 2.64 -7.71
N GLU A 22 -14.56 3.70 -7.77
CA GLU A 22 -14.19 5.01 -7.26
C GLU A 22 -14.47 5.09 -5.76
N TYR A 23 -13.72 5.92 -5.03
CA TYR A 23 -13.91 6.12 -3.58
C TYR A 23 -15.36 6.49 -3.17
N LEU A 24 -16.12 7.10 -4.09
CA LEU A 24 -17.49 7.56 -3.85
C LEU A 24 -18.53 6.43 -3.83
N ASP A 25 -18.18 5.19 -4.20
CA ASP A 25 -19.08 4.04 -4.20
C ASP A 25 -18.73 3.06 -3.06
N PRO A 26 -19.32 3.21 -1.86
CA PRO A 26 -18.96 2.44 -0.68
C PRO A 26 -19.41 0.97 -0.74
N GLU A 27 -20.33 0.61 -1.64
CA GLU A 27 -20.92 -0.72 -1.74
C GLU A 27 -20.12 -1.66 -2.64
N ARG A 28 -19.25 -1.10 -3.49
CA ARG A 28 -18.41 -1.86 -4.42
C ARG A 28 -16.98 -1.93 -3.93
N ARG A 29 -16.31 -3.02 -4.28
CA ARG A 29 -14.88 -3.22 -4.05
C ARG A 29 -14.24 -3.78 -5.31
N ASP A 30 -13.21 -3.11 -5.81
CA ASP A 30 -12.38 -3.64 -6.88
C ASP A 30 -11.37 -4.66 -6.35
N LYS A 31 -10.50 -5.16 -7.25
CA LYS A 31 -9.50 -6.20 -6.91
C LYS A 31 -8.21 -5.64 -6.31
N SER A 32 -8.10 -4.33 -6.11
CA SER A 32 -6.93 -3.74 -5.44
C SER A 32 -6.98 -4.02 -3.93
N PRO A 33 -5.84 -3.99 -3.22
CA PRO A 33 -5.83 -4.18 -1.77
C PRO A 33 -6.68 -3.15 -1.00
N LYS A 34 -6.73 -1.89 -1.47
CA LYS A 34 -7.61 -0.86 -0.91
C LYS A 34 -9.08 -1.12 -1.29
N GLY A 35 -9.29 -1.58 -2.51
CA GLY A 35 -10.59 -1.93 -3.08
C GLY A 35 -11.30 -0.78 -3.78
N PHE A 36 -10.65 0.37 -3.90
CA PHE A 36 -11.14 1.53 -4.64
C PHE A 36 -9.98 2.45 -5.00
N ILE A 37 -10.19 3.33 -5.98
CA ILE A 37 -9.23 4.34 -6.44
C ILE A 37 -9.15 5.49 -5.43
N ASP A 38 -7.93 5.95 -5.15
CA ASP A 38 -7.69 7.10 -4.29
C ASP A 38 -8.23 8.40 -4.91
N GLU A 39 -8.97 9.19 -4.11
CA GLU A 39 -9.54 10.48 -4.54
C GLU A 39 -8.54 11.39 -5.27
N PRO A 40 -7.29 11.59 -4.77
CA PRO A 40 -6.33 12.51 -5.41
C PRO A 40 -5.89 12.13 -6.82
N ILE A 41 -6.17 10.91 -7.30
CA ILE A 41 -5.82 10.46 -8.65
C ILE A 41 -7.04 10.15 -9.52
N LEU A 42 -8.27 10.36 -9.04
CA LEU A 42 -9.49 10.09 -9.83
C LEU A 42 -9.50 10.85 -11.15
N ASP A 43 -9.27 12.16 -11.12
CA ASP A 43 -9.25 12.99 -12.33
C ASP A 43 -8.20 12.51 -13.36
N LEU A 44 -7.00 12.15 -12.89
CA LEU A 44 -5.95 11.60 -13.75
C LEU A 44 -6.38 10.28 -14.38
N MET A 45 -7.04 9.41 -13.60
CA MET A 45 -7.55 8.14 -14.08
C MET A 45 -8.63 8.34 -15.15
N HIS A 46 -9.55 9.29 -14.96
CA HIS A 46 -10.58 9.61 -15.97
C HIS A 46 -9.95 10.13 -17.26
N VAL A 47 -8.96 11.02 -17.16
CA VAL A 47 -8.24 11.54 -18.34
C VAL A 47 -7.58 10.40 -19.12
N ILE A 48 -6.82 9.52 -18.47
CA ILE A 48 -6.15 8.40 -19.15
C ILE A 48 -7.18 7.42 -19.74
N ASN A 49 -8.22 7.07 -19.00
CA ASN A 49 -9.23 6.10 -19.45
C ASN A 49 -10.15 6.63 -20.54
N SER A 50 -10.33 7.94 -20.66
CA SER A 50 -11.06 8.57 -21.78
C SER A 50 -10.34 8.39 -23.12
N HIS A 51 -9.01 8.23 -23.11
CA HIS A 51 -8.23 8.13 -24.34
C HIS A 51 -8.42 6.76 -25.00
N PRO A 52 -8.84 6.65 -26.27
CA PRO A 52 -9.21 5.37 -26.90
C PRO A 52 -8.14 4.28 -26.78
N ASP A 53 -6.87 4.63 -26.99
CA ASP A 53 -5.75 3.69 -26.98
C ASP A 53 -5.06 3.46 -25.63
N TYR A 54 -5.59 4.01 -24.54
CA TYR A 54 -5.02 3.84 -23.21
C TYR A 54 -6.10 3.43 -22.21
N TYR A 55 -5.69 2.66 -21.21
CA TYR A 55 -6.47 2.48 -20.00
C TYR A 55 -5.57 2.11 -18.83
N THR A 56 -5.99 2.48 -17.63
CA THR A 56 -5.37 2.10 -16.37
C THR A 56 -5.99 0.81 -15.83
N THR A 57 -5.21 0.03 -15.09
CA THR A 57 -5.75 -1.09 -14.32
C THR A 57 -5.85 -0.69 -12.84
N SER A 58 -4.93 -1.17 -12.00
CA SER A 58 -4.84 -0.80 -10.60
C SER A 58 -3.86 0.37 -10.44
N SER A 59 -4.33 1.49 -9.89
CA SER A 59 -3.50 2.66 -9.60
C SER A 59 -3.71 3.11 -8.15
N CYS A 60 -2.69 3.73 -7.56
CA CYS A 60 -2.66 4.21 -6.19
C CYS A 60 -1.94 5.56 -6.17
N SER A 61 -2.43 6.53 -5.40
CA SER A 61 -1.82 7.87 -5.24
C SER A 61 -0.50 7.84 -4.45
N GLY A 62 -0.20 6.70 -3.84
CA GLY A 62 0.91 6.50 -2.91
C GLY A 62 0.37 6.22 -1.51
N ARG A 63 1.23 5.71 -0.65
CA ARG A 63 0.88 5.43 0.75
C ARG A 63 2.06 5.50 1.69
N VAL A 64 1.78 5.87 2.93
CA VAL A 64 2.64 5.61 4.08
C VAL A 64 2.15 4.33 4.73
N ALA A 65 3.07 3.42 5.02
CA ALA A 65 2.75 2.19 5.73
C ALA A 65 3.79 1.89 6.81
N VAL A 66 3.31 1.43 7.95
CA VAL A 66 4.16 0.94 9.04
C VAL A 66 3.94 -0.56 9.17
N TYR A 67 5.02 -1.30 9.04
CA TYR A 67 5.03 -2.76 9.02
C TYR A 67 5.90 -3.29 10.15
N CYS A 68 5.38 -4.21 10.95
CA CYS A 68 6.11 -4.91 11.98
C CYS A 68 6.43 -6.32 11.46
N GLU A 69 7.71 -6.66 11.33
CA GLU A 69 8.14 -7.99 10.88
C GLU A 69 7.76 -9.08 11.87
N GLY A 70 7.52 -10.32 11.43
CA GLY A 70 7.27 -11.45 12.34
C GLY A 70 8.57 -11.94 12.97
N LEU A 71 8.54 -12.45 14.20
CA LEU A 71 9.70 -13.18 14.72
C LEU A 71 9.72 -14.57 14.08
N GLU A 72 10.91 -15.09 13.74
CA GLU A 72 11.05 -16.45 13.17
C GLU A 72 10.39 -17.53 14.05
N LYS A 73 10.31 -17.30 15.37
CA LYS A 73 9.65 -18.19 16.34
C LYS A 73 8.11 -18.24 16.22
N ASP A 74 7.49 -17.24 15.59
CA ASP A 74 6.04 -17.22 15.37
C ASP A 74 5.62 -18.01 14.12
N ILE A 75 6.58 -18.44 13.29
CA ILE A 75 6.35 -19.30 12.11
C ILE A 75 6.09 -20.76 12.55
N GLU A 76 6.58 -21.17 13.72
CA GLU A 76 6.50 -22.56 14.20
C GLU A 76 5.31 -22.82 15.14
N ASN A 77 4.49 -21.83 15.47
CA ASN A 77 3.41 -22.00 16.45
C ASN A 77 2.10 -22.49 15.78
N PRO A 78 1.68 -23.77 15.93
CA PRO A 78 0.58 -24.36 15.17
C PRO A 78 -0.82 -23.88 15.59
N ASN A 79 -0.91 -23.10 16.67
CA ASN A 79 -2.17 -22.70 17.32
C ASN A 79 -2.63 -21.26 16.98
N SER A 80 -1.96 -20.55 16.07
CA SER A 80 -2.43 -19.22 15.68
C SER A 80 -3.69 -19.33 14.80
N ASP A 81 -4.81 -18.80 15.29
CA ASP A 81 -6.09 -18.73 14.58
C ASP A 81 -5.91 -18.13 13.17
N PRO A 82 -6.18 -18.88 12.09
CA PRO A 82 -6.00 -18.43 10.72
C PRO A 82 -6.93 -17.28 10.31
N ASN A 83 -7.97 -16.95 11.10
CA ASN A 83 -8.96 -15.95 10.72
C ASN A 83 -8.68 -14.52 11.20
N ASN A 84 -7.68 -14.30 12.05
CA ASN A 84 -7.48 -12.99 12.71
C ASN A 84 -6.11 -12.34 12.45
N ILE A 85 -5.42 -12.73 11.39
CA ILE A 85 -4.12 -12.13 11.09
C ILE A 85 -4.05 -11.89 9.58
N GLU A 86 -4.07 -10.63 9.17
CA GLU A 86 -3.51 -10.19 7.89
C GLU A 86 -1.99 -10.48 7.90
N LYS A 87 -1.61 -11.76 7.89
CA LYS A 87 -0.22 -12.20 7.82
C LYS A 87 0.27 -11.86 6.44
N THR A 88 1.24 -10.96 6.38
CA THR A 88 2.11 -10.89 5.20
C THR A 88 2.93 -12.18 5.12
N SER A 89 3.41 -12.54 3.93
CA SER A 89 4.08 -13.83 3.63
C SER A 89 5.36 -14.13 4.44
N LYS A 90 5.80 -13.23 5.32
CA LYS A 90 6.93 -13.39 6.24
C LYS A 90 6.53 -13.33 7.73
N GLY A 91 5.25 -13.52 8.05
CA GLY A 91 4.77 -13.58 9.43
C GLY A 91 4.63 -12.23 10.14
N GLY A 92 4.83 -11.10 9.45
CA GLY A 92 4.64 -9.78 10.03
C GLY A 92 3.25 -9.18 9.77
N LYS A 93 2.97 -8.08 10.47
CA LYS A 93 1.68 -7.38 10.53
C LYS A 93 1.82 -5.92 10.09
N TRP A 94 0.83 -5.43 9.33
CA TRP A 94 0.65 -3.99 9.11
C TRP A 94 0.16 -3.33 10.40
N LEU A 95 0.93 -2.37 10.91
CA LEU A 95 0.53 -1.54 12.06
C LEU A 95 -0.32 -0.37 11.62
N TYR A 96 0.00 0.20 10.45
CA TYR A 96 -0.67 1.38 9.93
C TYR A 96 -0.53 1.46 8.41
N VAL A 97 -1.57 1.93 7.72
CA VAL A 97 -1.55 2.25 6.29
C VAL A 97 -2.41 3.50 6.07
N SER A 98 -1.87 4.52 5.42
CA SER A 98 -2.61 5.71 4.99
C SER A 98 -2.26 6.08 3.55
N HIS A 99 -3.28 6.46 2.80
CA HIS A 99 -3.15 7.06 1.46
C HIS A 99 -3.25 8.58 1.51
N ASP A 100 -3.56 9.14 2.69
CA ASP A 100 -3.75 10.57 2.93
C ASP A 100 -2.61 11.15 3.77
N PRO A 101 -2.35 12.47 3.67
CA PRO A 101 -1.44 13.16 4.57
C PRO A 101 -1.79 12.92 6.04
N ILE A 102 -0.79 12.62 6.86
CA ILE A 102 -0.97 12.42 8.29
C ILE A 102 -0.92 13.79 8.98
N ALA A 103 -2.00 14.18 9.66
CA ALA A 103 -2.02 15.39 10.47
C ALA A 103 -1.08 15.22 11.67
N ILE A 104 -0.11 16.11 11.81
CA ILE A 104 0.82 16.12 12.95
C ILE A 104 0.29 17.14 13.97
N PRO A 105 -0.08 16.73 15.20
CA PRO A 105 -0.56 17.66 16.21
C PRO A 105 0.51 18.71 16.56
N GLU A 106 0.16 20.00 16.56
CA GLU A 106 1.11 21.11 16.79
C GLU A 106 1.58 21.23 18.26
N LEU A 107 0.77 20.77 19.21
CA LEU A 107 0.92 21.06 20.65
C LEU A 107 1.21 19.82 21.50
N GLU A 108 1.31 18.63 20.91
CA GLU A 108 1.64 17.45 21.68
C GLU A 108 3.15 17.36 21.91
N SER A 109 3.55 17.70 23.14
CA SER A 109 4.85 17.29 23.65
C SER A 109 4.90 15.76 23.68
N HIS A 110 5.86 15.20 22.95
CA HIS A 110 6.29 13.79 22.91
C HIS A 110 5.73 12.95 21.77
N ASN A 111 6.50 11.91 21.43
CA ASN A 111 6.19 10.82 20.51
C ASN A 111 4.95 9.99 20.90
N GLN A 112 4.07 10.50 21.78
CA GLN A 112 2.94 9.79 22.35
C GLN A 112 1.83 9.60 21.32
N TRP A 113 1.44 10.65 20.60
CA TRP A 113 0.43 10.55 19.53
C TRP A 113 0.76 9.46 18.50
N ILE A 114 2.03 9.37 18.08
CA ILE A 114 2.44 8.39 17.07
C ILE A 114 2.49 6.98 17.65
N VAL A 115 2.82 6.83 18.93
CA VAL A 115 2.77 5.52 19.61
C VAL A 115 1.32 5.06 19.79
N GLU A 116 0.41 5.96 20.14
CA GLU A 116 -1.02 5.66 20.22
C GLU A 116 -1.59 5.31 18.84
N LEU A 117 -1.22 6.05 17.80
CA LEU A 117 -1.61 5.76 16.42
C LEU A 117 -1.16 4.37 15.97
N LEU A 118 0.10 4.00 16.24
CA LEU A 118 0.69 2.76 15.71
C LEU A 118 0.37 1.52 16.55
N PHE A 119 0.17 1.68 17.87
CA PHE A 119 0.02 0.55 18.80
C PHE A 119 -1.31 0.53 19.55
N GLY A 120 -2.12 1.59 19.49
CA GLY A 120 -3.43 1.65 20.14
C GLY A 120 -3.35 1.32 21.63
N GLN A 121 -4.05 0.28 22.05
CA GLN A 121 -4.05 -0.20 23.45
C GLN A 121 -2.67 -0.68 23.93
N GLU A 122 -1.79 -1.06 23.01
CA GLU A 122 -0.44 -1.54 23.31
C GLU A 122 0.58 -0.39 23.43
N SER A 123 0.14 0.87 23.28
CA SER A 123 0.97 2.08 23.41
C SER A 123 1.75 2.14 24.71
N SER A 124 1.11 1.76 25.83
CA SER A 124 1.73 1.72 27.17
C SER A 124 2.90 0.73 27.30
N LYS A 125 3.04 -0.23 26.38
CA LYS A 125 4.13 -1.20 26.36
C LYS A 125 5.34 -0.70 25.57
N VAL A 126 5.23 0.44 24.88
CA VAL A 126 6.32 1.00 24.10
C VAL A 126 7.24 1.80 25.01
N VAL A 127 8.47 1.32 25.16
CA VAL A 127 9.50 1.99 25.94
C VAL A 127 10.47 2.69 24.99
N PHE A 128 10.64 4.00 25.17
CA PHE A 128 11.70 4.76 24.50
C PHE A 128 12.99 4.64 25.29
N ASP A 129 13.97 3.95 24.71
CA ASP A 129 15.30 3.82 25.25
C ASP A 129 16.30 4.48 24.28
N ASN A 130 17.11 5.40 24.79
CA ASN A 130 18.15 6.09 24.01
C ASN A 130 19.39 5.21 23.79
N HIS A 131 19.46 4.05 24.44
CA HIS A 131 20.53 3.08 24.24
C HIS A 131 20.18 2.09 23.13
N ARG A 132 21.13 1.89 22.21
CA ARG A 132 21.00 0.84 21.20
C ARG A 132 21.09 -0.53 21.91
N PRO A 133 20.06 -1.39 21.83
CA PRO A 133 20.10 -2.70 22.45
C PRO A 133 21.15 -3.59 21.78
N ALA A 134 21.91 -4.34 22.57
CA ALA A 134 22.99 -5.20 22.07
C ALA A 134 22.48 -6.35 21.17
N ASN A 135 21.23 -6.78 21.35
CA ASN A 135 20.60 -7.90 20.66
C ASN A 135 19.60 -7.46 19.57
N ILE A 136 19.95 -6.41 18.81
CA ILE A 136 19.05 -5.80 17.81
C ILE A 136 18.56 -6.77 16.74
N LEU A 137 19.38 -7.76 16.36
CA LEU A 137 19.05 -8.78 15.36
C LEU A 137 18.02 -9.80 15.85
N ASN A 138 17.81 -9.89 17.17
CA ASN A 138 16.85 -10.82 17.79
C ASN A 138 15.55 -10.10 18.20
N ARG A 139 15.34 -8.87 17.73
CA ARG A 139 14.16 -8.06 18.03
C ARG A 139 13.30 -7.88 16.78
N GLN A 140 12.02 -7.65 17.04
CA GLN A 140 11.05 -7.35 16.01
C GLN A 140 11.30 -5.93 15.47
N LEU A 141 11.53 -5.81 14.16
CA LEU A 141 11.79 -4.53 13.51
C LEU A 141 10.49 -3.92 12.99
N ILE A 142 10.39 -2.59 13.13
CA ILE A 142 9.30 -1.80 12.57
C ILE A 142 9.86 -0.97 11.41
N TYR A 143 9.23 -1.16 10.26
CA TYR A 143 9.60 -0.53 9.00
C TYR A 143 8.57 0.55 8.66
N PHE A 144 9.06 1.76 8.47
CA PHE A 144 8.30 2.89 7.97
C PHE A 144 8.54 2.96 6.47
N LYS A 145 7.52 2.67 5.67
CA LYS A 145 7.62 2.59 4.24
C LYS A 145 6.82 3.71 3.58
N PHE A 146 7.47 4.44 2.70
CA PHE A 146 6.78 5.31 1.74
C PHE A 146 6.75 4.60 0.38
N GLU A 147 5.55 4.41 -0.16
CA GLU A 147 5.35 3.94 -1.52
C GLU A 147 4.77 5.10 -2.35
N PRO A 148 5.46 5.58 -3.39
CA PRO A 148 4.99 6.68 -4.21
C PRO A 148 3.81 6.24 -5.08
N LEU A 149 3.22 7.19 -5.81
CA LEU A 149 2.20 6.91 -6.81
C LEU A 149 2.61 5.75 -7.72
N VAL A 150 1.72 4.77 -7.83
CA VAL A 150 1.86 3.63 -8.75
C VAL A 150 0.73 3.72 -9.75
N SER A 151 1.06 3.95 -11.01
CA SER A 151 0.12 3.85 -12.11
C SER A 151 0.52 2.68 -13.01
N ALA A 152 -0.45 1.82 -13.33
CA ALA A 152 -0.29 0.74 -14.28
C ALA A 152 -1.21 1.00 -15.48
N ASP A 153 -0.63 1.47 -16.58
CA ASP A 153 -1.32 1.72 -17.83
C ASP A 153 -1.05 0.63 -18.88
N LYS A 154 -2.05 0.42 -19.72
CA LYS A 154 -1.97 -0.40 -20.93
C LYS A 154 -2.17 0.50 -22.12
N LYS A 155 -1.31 0.32 -23.12
CA LYS A 155 -1.32 1.05 -24.38
C LYS A 155 -1.67 0.10 -25.51
N ASN A 156 -2.41 0.60 -26.50
CA ASN A 156 -2.68 -0.16 -27.71
C ASN A 156 -1.37 -0.41 -28.48
N SER A 157 -1.22 -1.60 -29.06
CA SER A 157 0.04 -2.09 -29.64
C SER A 157 0.54 -1.31 -30.84
N HIS A 158 -0.31 -0.48 -31.46
CA HIS A 158 0.04 0.38 -32.58
C HIS A 158 0.81 1.65 -32.19
N ILE A 159 0.85 2.00 -30.90
CA ILE A 159 1.55 3.19 -30.41
C ILE A 159 3.00 2.81 -30.09
N HIS A 160 3.95 3.58 -30.63
CA HIS A 160 5.38 3.39 -30.36
C HIS A 160 5.66 3.48 -28.85
N ARG A 161 6.41 2.49 -28.36
CA ARG A 161 6.70 2.30 -26.94
C ARG A 161 7.83 3.24 -26.50
N ASP A 162 7.51 4.25 -25.71
CA ASP A 162 8.53 4.85 -24.84
C ASP A 162 8.84 3.85 -23.70
N GLN A 163 10.13 3.58 -23.47
CA GLN A 163 10.62 2.54 -22.55
C GLN A 163 10.76 3.05 -21.11
N SER A 164 10.05 4.11 -20.71
CA SER A 164 10.05 4.55 -19.32
C SER A 164 9.49 3.45 -18.41
N LYS A 165 10.34 2.87 -17.56
CA LYS A 165 9.93 1.91 -16.51
C LYS A 165 8.94 2.60 -15.55
N PRO A 166 7.95 1.88 -14.99
CA PRO A 166 7.10 2.45 -13.95
C PRO A 166 7.96 2.89 -12.76
N TYR A 167 7.72 4.10 -12.25
CA TYR A 167 8.37 4.63 -11.06
C TYR A 167 8.09 3.70 -9.87
N ARG A 168 9.12 3.02 -9.36
CA ARG A 168 9.04 2.19 -8.14
C ARG A 168 10.21 2.55 -7.23
N ASN A 169 10.06 3.61 -6.45
CA ASN A 169 11.04 3.99 -5.43
C ASN A 169 10.38 3.87 -4.05
N SER A 170 10.62 2.79 -3.30
CA SER A 170 10.22 2.74 -1.88
C SER A 170 11.36 3.20 -0.99
N ILE A 171 11.08 4.10 -0.04
CA ILE A 171 12.03 4.51 1.01
C ILE A 171 11.58 3.85 2.32
N ALA A 172 12.51 3.19 3.04
CA ALA A 172 12.25 2.54 4.31
C ALA A 172 13.05 3.21 5.45
N LEU A 173 12.38 3.76 6.46
CA LEU A 173 12.97 4.20 7.73
C LEU A 173 12.80 3.10 8.80
N HIS A 174 13.81 2.91 9.66
CA HIS A 174 13.84 1.84 10.66
C HIS A 174 13.65 2.39 12.08
N LEU A 175 12.66 1.88 12.82
CA LEU A 175 12.45 2.18 14.24
C LEU A 175 12.26 0.87 15.04
N HIS A 176 12.67 0.88 16.31
CA HIS A 176 12.82 -0.34 17.12
C HIS A 176 11.78 -0.40 18.25
N ARG A 177 11.16 -1.59 18.45
CA ARG A 177 10.23 -1.85 19.56
C ARG A 177 10.91 -2.67 20.66
N GLN A 178 10.66 -2.34 21.92
CA GLN A 178 10.95 -3.17 23.10
C GLN A 178 9.68 -3.94 23.49
N ILE A 179 9.77 -5.26 23.64
CA ILE A 179 8.86 -6.11 24.42
C ILE A 179 9.72 -6.78 25.49
#